data_AF-A0A021VR96-F1
#
_entry.id   AF-A0A021VR96-F1
#
_cell.length_a   1.000
_cell.length_b   1.000
_cell.length_c   1.000
_cell.angle_alpha   90.00
_cell.angle_beta   90.00
_cell.angle_gamma   90.00
#
_symmetry.space_group_name_H-M   'P 1'
#
loop_
_entity.id
_entity.type
_entity.pdbx_description
1 polymer ?
#
loop_
_entity_poly.entity_id
_entity_poly.type
_entity_poly.pdbx_seq_one_letter_code
_entity_poly.pdbx_strand_id
1 'polypeptide(L)'
;MSCSTAAGGAPRPAPEPSAPDHVRMGVGARLTLHPATDDFVPVILSALSAARATAPGVTVRTDDVSTLLRGSEQDVATFVAAGLEHAARITSTGHVVATLALSRGCPGEVGCDLPAGELVEVVPVHLAPAGLHASAHWALYPLGTADAMGPILAAIDTAQRRGTYGGAENFATRLDGDLADVLATVVDTWTGVGREVAHVAAHATVSVGSPSRRGDR
;
A
#
# COMPACT_ATOMS: atom_id res chain seq x y z
N MET A 1 -8.55 -13.96 24.29
CA MET A 1 -7.22 -14.20 23.71
C MET A 1 -6.30 -13.11 24.23
N SER A 2 -5.24 -13.46 24.96
CA SER A 2 -4.30 -12.48 25.52
C SER A 2 -3.48 -11.85 24.39
N CYS A 3 -3.43 -10.52 24.35
CA CYS A 3 -2.63 -9.73 23.43
C CYS A 3 -1.14 -10.06 23.64
N SER A 4 -0.56 -10.90 22.79
CA SER A 4 0.88 -11.17 22.81
C SER A 4 1.58 -10.05 22.06
N THR A 5 2.34 -9.22 22.78
CA THR A 5 3.23 -8.20 22.21
C THR A 5 4.29 -8.88 21.36
N ALA A 6 4.11 -8.89 20.04
CA ALA A 6 5.16 -9.35 19.14
C ALA A 6 6.28 -8.30 19.07
N ALA A 7 7.46 -8.73 19.51
CA ALA A 7 8.78 -8.08 19.42
C ALA A 7 9.03 -6.85 20.33
N GLY A 8 9.41 -7.11 21.60
CA GLY A 8 10.49 -6.43 22.34
C GLY A 8 10.44 -4.92 22.62
N GLY A 9 9.50 -4.17 22.03
CA GLY A 9 9.25 -2.77 22.32
C GLY A 9 8.19 -2.63 23.41
N ALA A 10 8.36 -1.64 24.28
CA ALA A 10 7.30 -1.25 25.22
C ALA A 10 5.99 -0.98 24.44
N PRO A 11 4.81 -1.37 24.97
CA PRO A 11 3.53 -1.08 24.34
C PRO A 11 3.45 0.42 24.04
N ARG A 12 3.20 0.78 22.78
CA ARG A 12 3.02 2.19 22.42
C ARG A 12 1.73 2.67 23.10
N PRO A 13 1.73 3.82 23.80
CA PRO A 13 0.51 4.35 24.40
C PRO A 13 -0.56 4.50 23.31
N ALA A 14 -1.81 4.22 23.69
CA ALA A 14 -2.94 4.41 22.78
C ALA A 14 -2.96 5.86 22.27
N PRO A 15 -3.23 6.07 20.98
CA PRO A 15 -3.29 7.42 20.40
C PRO A 15 -4.41 8.25 21.05
N GLU A 16 -4.20 9.57 21.14
CA GLU A 16 -5.23 10.46 21.71
C GLU A 16 -6.51 10.45 20.85
N PRO A 17 -7.71 10.58 21.47
CA PRO A 17 -8.98 10.56 20.74
C PRO A 17 -9.12 11.66 19.66
N SER A 18 -8.40 12.78 19.83
CA SER A 18 -8.38 13.89 18.87
C SER A 18 -7.30 13.76 17.79
N ALA A 19 -6.50 12.70 17.81
CA ALA A 19 -5.49 12.48 16.78
C ALA A 19 -6.15 12.16 15.43
N PRO A 20 -5.50 12.48 14.29
CA PRO A 20 -5.97 12.09 12.98
C PRO A 20 -6.17 10.57 12.87
N ASP A 21 -7.15 10.12 12.08
CA ASP A 21 -7.53 8.72 12.03
C ASP A 21 -6.41 7.78 11.58
N HIS A 22 -5.57 8.22 10.66
CA HIS A 22 -4.41 7.43 10.23
C HIS A 22 -3.40 7.19 11.36
N VAL A 23 -3.32 8.09 12.35
CA VAL A 23 -2.53 7.90 13.57
C VAL A 23 -3.24 6.93 14.51
N ARG A 24 -4.54 7.11 14.69
CA ARG A 24 -5.37 6.29 15.58
C ARG A 24 -5.44 4.83 15.15
N MET A 25 -5.58 4.61 13.85
CA MET A 25 -5.67 3.30 13.23
C MET A 25 -4.30 2.76 12.80
N GLY A 26 -3.18 3.43 13.12
CA GLY A 26 -1.85 2.92 12.81
C GLY A 26 -1.67 2.60 11.33
N VAL A 27 -2.20 3.46 10.46
CA VAL A 27 -2.12 3.31 8.99
C VAL A 27 -0.66 3.40 8.57
N GLY A 28 -0.24 2.49 7.71
CA GLY A 28 1.11 2.52 7.18
C GLY A 28 1.35 1.50 6.09
N ALA A 29 2.48 1.68 5.42
CA ALA A 29 2.98 0.78 4.40
C ALA A 29 4.46 0.49 4.64
N ARG A 30 4.89 -0.73 4.30
CA ARG A 30 6.29 -1.01 3.99
C ARG A 30 6.44 -1.09 2.49
N LEU A 31 7.36 -0.29 1.97
CA LEU A 31 7.72 -0.21 0.56
C LEU A 31 9.14 -0.77 0.36
N THR A 32 9.29 -1.68 -0.60
CA THR A 32 10.61 -2.06 -1.14
C THR A 32 10.60 -1.83 -2.64
N LEU A 33 11.67 -1.23 -3.17
CA LEU A 33 11.87 -0.96 -4.59
C LEU A 33 12.96 -1.87 -5.15
N HIS A 34 12.70 -2.46 -6.31
CA HIS A 34 13.61 -3.32 -7.05
C HIS A 34 13.78 -2.81 -8.49
N PRO A 35 14.64 -1.80 -8.71
CA PRO A 35 15.00 -1.39 -10.06
C PRO A 35 15.81 -2.47 -10.76
N ALA A 36 15.44 -2.82 -12.01
CA ALA A 36 16.17 -3.79 -12.81
C ALA A 36 17.37 -3.13 -13.51
N THR A 37 18.39 -2.76 -12.72
CA THR A 37 19.64 -2.12 -13.16
C THR A 37 20.76 -2.35 -12.15
N ASP A 38 22.03 -2.37 -12.60
CA ASP A 38 23.20 -2.45 -11.71
C ASP A 38 23.36 -1.18 -10.88
N ASP A 39 22.90 -0.04 -11.39
CA ASP A 39 22.87 1.25 -10.70
C ASP A 39 21.66 1.39 -9.75
N PHE A 40 21.24 0.30 -9.10
CA PHE A 40 20.01 0.30 -8.28
C PHE A 40 20.10 1.24 -7.07
N VAL A 41 21.28 1.42 -6.47
CA VAL A 41 21.47 2.28 -5.29
C VAL A 41 21.09 3.73 -5.57
N PRO A 42 21.70 4.44 -6.55
CA PRO A 42 21.32 5.81 -6.84
C PRO A 42 19.84 5.94 -7.26
N VAL A 43 19.29 4.95 -7.98
CA VAL A 43 17.88 4.94 -8.37
C VAL A 43 16.95 4.90 -7.14
N ILE A 44 17.20 4.00 -6.19
CA ILE A 44 16.39 3.89 -4.97
C ILE A 44 16.48 5.18 -4.16
N LEU A 45 17.69 5.72 -3.97
CA LEU A 45 17.90 6.92 -3.16
C LEU A 45 17.22 8.14 -3.78
N SER A 46 17.34 8.34 -5.10
CA SER A 46 16.69 9.48 -5.77
C SER A 46 15.17 9.33 -5.83
N ALA A 47 14.65 8.11 -6.02
CA ALA A 47 13.23 7.82 -5.97
C ALA A 47 12.61 8.14 -4.61
N LEU A 48 13.27 7.72 -3.51
CA LEU A 48 12.83 8.07 -2.15
C LEU A 48 12.93 9.57 -1.89
N SER A 49 13.94 10.26 -2.42
CA SER A 49 14.05 11.71 -2.33
C SER A 49 12.92 12.43 -3.05
N ALA A 50 12.60 12.00 -4.28
CA ALA A 50 11.49 12.55 -5.06
C ALA A 50 10.15 12.32 -4.35
N ALA A 51 9.92 11.12 -3.83
CA ALA A 51 8.72 10.79 -3.06
C ALA A 51 8.54 11.67 -1.81
N ARG A 52 9.63 11.91 -1.05
CA ARG A 52 9.61 12.82 0.11
C ARG A 52 9.32 14.26 -0.27
N ALA A 53 9.81 14.73 -1.41
CA ALA A 53 9.52 16.08 -1.89
C ALA A 53 8.04 16.25 -2.27
N THR A 54 7.43 15.22 -2.87
CA THR A 54 6.02 15.23 -3.28
C THR A 54 5.05 15.06 -2.10
N ALA A 55 5.40 14.22 -1.12
CA ALA A 55 4.57 13.93 0.05
C ALA A 55 5.34 14.18 1.36
N PRO A 56 5.65 15.45 1.70
CA PRO A 56 6.48 15.79 2.87
C PRO A 56 5.83 15.46 4.21
N GLY A 57 4.50 15.24 4.23
CA GLY A 57 3.77 14.82 5.43
C GLY A 57 3.97 13.35 5.83
N VAL A 58 4.59 12.53 4.97
CA VAL A 58 4.86 11.12 5.28
C VAL A 58 6.09 11.01 6.17
N THR A 59 5.92 10.39 7.33
CA THR A 59 7.06 9.96 8.16
C THR A 59 7.68 8.71 7.54
N VAL A 60 8.99 8.75 7.32
CA VAL A 60 9.73 7.71 6.61
C VAL A 60 10.85 7.15 7.49
N ARG A 61 10.93 5.82 7.60
CA ARG A 61 12.07 5.13 8.23
C ARG A 61 12.52 3.98 7.34
N THR A 62 13.76 4.03 6.88
CA THR A 62 14.36 3.00 6.02
C THR A 62 15.35 2.17 6.81
N ASP A 63 15.28 0.85 6.62
CA ASP A 63 16.27 -0.13 7.09
C ASP A 63 16.87 -0.88 5.89
N ASP A 64 17.66 -1.91 6.15
CA ASP A 64 18.33 -2.73 5.14
C ASP A 64 17.37 -3.65 4.35
N VAL A 65 16.09 -3.73 4.74
CA VAL A 65 15.08 -4.58 4.10
C VAL A 65 14.03 -3.75 3.35
N SER A 66 13.53 -2.68 3.95
CA SER A 66 12.38 -1.93 3.45
C SER A 66 12.34 -0.48 3.96
N THR A 67 11.40 0.29 3.42
CA THR A 67 11.06 1.62 3.90
C THR A 67 9.67 1.63 4.52
N LEU A 68 9.59 1.93 5.83
CA LEU A 68 8.34 2.16 6.54
C LEU A 68 7.82 3.58 6.25
N LEU A 69 6.54 3.66 5.88
CA LEU A 69 5.79 4.88 5.58
C LEU A 69 4.63 5.01 6.58
N ARG A 70 4.47 6.20 7.16
CA ARG A 70 3.33 6.58 8.02
C ARG A 70 2.79 7.92 7.58
N GLY A 71 1.49 8.01 7.40
CA GLY A 71 0.80 9.23 6.98
C GLY A 71 -0.65 8.90 6.66
N SER A 72 -1.37 9.87 6.11
CA SER A 72 -2.72 9.60 5.56
C SER A 72 -2.64 8.63 4.39
N GLU A 73 -3.75 7.96 4.10
CA GLU A 73 -3.91 7.07 2.96
C GLU A 73 -3.53 7.77 1.64
N GLN A 74 -3.98 9.02 1.48
CA GLN A 74 -3.65 9.87 0.33
C GLN A 74 -2.15 10.16 0.25
N ASP A 75 -1.51 10.54 1.36
CA ASP A 75 -0.08 10.86 1.37
C ASP A 75 0.77 9.63 1.11
N VAL A 76 0.40 8.48 1.68
CA VAL A 76 1.08 7.20 1.43
C VAL A 76 0.94 6.78 -0.03
N ALA A 77 -0.27 6.89 -0.61
CA ALA A 77 -0.49 6.62 -2.03
C ALA A 77 0.34 7.55 -2.92
N THR A 78 0.38 8.84 -2.59
CA THR A 78 1.16 9.86 -3.31
C THR A 78 2.65 9.58 -3.24
N PHE A 79 3.16 9.21 -2.06
CA PHE A 79 4.57 8.86 -1.85
C PHE A 79 4.97 7.65 -2.71
N VAL A 80 4.18 6.58 -2.67
CA VAL A 80 4.45 5.35 -3.43
C VAL A 80 4.40 5.63 -4.94
N ALA A 81 3.39 6.35 -5.41
CA ALA A 81 3.25 6.70 -6.82
C ALA A 81 4.44 7.53 -7.33
N ALA A 82 4.79 8.61 -6.61
CA ALA A 82 5.91 9.47 -6.99
C ALA A 82 7.26 8.73 -6.97
N GLY A 83 7.48 7.87 -5.98
CA GLY A 83 8.71 7.07 -5.89
C GLY A 83 8.82 6.05 -7.02
N LEU A 84 7.75 5.31 -7.29
CA LEU A 84 7.75 4.27 -8.33
C LEU A 84 7.81 4.87 -9.73
N GLU A 85 7.10 5.98 -9.97
CA GLU A 85 7.19 6.75 -11.22
C GLU A 85 8.62 7.26 -11.44
N HIS A 86 9.21 7.93 -10.44
CA HIS A 86 10.57 8.45 -10.56
C HIS A 86 11.56 7.31 -10.86
N ALA A 87 11.51 6.23 -10.07
CA ALA A 87 12.37 5.07 -10.27
C ALA A 87 12.23 4.49 -11.68
N ALA A 88 11.00 4.32 -12.17
CA ALA A 88 10.75 3.79 -13.50
C ALA A 88 11.30 4.69 -14.62
N ARG A 89 11.20 6.01 -14.48
CA ARG A 89 11.69 6.97 -15.49
C ARG A 89 13.22 7.03 -15.59
N ILE A 90 13.93 6.84 -14.47
CA ILE A 90 15.40 6.94 -14.44
C ILE A 90 16.11 5.60 -14.59
N THR A 91 15.41 4.49 -14.35
CA THR A 91 15.96 3.15 -14.60
C THR A 91 16.14 2.98 -16.10
N SER A 92 17.36 2.66 -16.54
CA SER A 92 17.71 2.52 -17.96
C SER A 92 16.81 1.54 -18.73
N THR A 93 16.40 0.46 -18.09
CA THR A 93 15.48 -0.55 -18.66
C THR A 93 14.01 -0.11 -18.60
N GLY A 94 13.70 0.89 -17.77
CA GLY A 94 12.35 1.28 -17.37
C GLY A 94 11.64 0.28 -16.44
N HIS A 95 12.29 -0.85 -16.11
CA HIS A 95 11.68 -1.91 -15.34
C HIS A 95 11.96 -1.75 -13.85
N VAL A 96 10.90 -1.55 -13.07
CA VAL A 96 10.95 -1.47 -11.61
C VAL A 96 9.80 -2.26 -11.02
N VAL A 97 10.11 -3.05 -9.99
CA VAL A 97 9.10 -3.74 -9.17
C VAL A 97 9.08 -3.09 -7.79
N ALA A 98 7.89 -2.80 -7.27
CA ALA A 98 7.67 -2.42 -5.89
C ALA A 98 6.89 -3.51 -5.17
N THR A 99 7.28 -3.81 -3.94
CA THR A 99 6.42 -4.58 -3.02
C THR A 99 5.89 -3.67 -1.93
N LEU A 100 4.62 -3.86 -1.61
CA LEU A 100 3.87 -3.10 -0.62
C LEU A 100 3.29 -4.07 0.41
N ALA A 101 3.55 -3.82 1.68
CA ALA A 101 2.82 -4.41 2.79
C ALA A 101 2.08 -3.31 3.54
N LEU A 102 0.76 -3.30 3.41
CA LEU A 102 -0.14 -2.29 3.95
C LEU A 102 -0.78 -2.83 5.23
N SER A 103 -0.89 -1.99 6.26
CA SER A 103 -1.50 -2.37 7.53
C SER A 103 -2.26 -1.22 8.17
N ARG A 104 -3.47 -1.54 8.65
CA ARG A 104 -4.38 -0.66 9.37
C ARG A 104 -4.97 -1.45 10.54
N GLY A 105 -5.01 -0.84 11.71
CA GLY A 105 -5.61 -1.38 12.93
C GLY A 105 -4.84 -2.56 13.51
N CYS A 106 -3.50 -2.57 13.41
CA CYS A 106 -2.70 -3.61 14.03
C CYS A 106 -2.69 -3.44 15.56
N PRO A 107 -3.14 -4.43 16.37
CA PRO A 107 -3.24 -4.31 17.83
C PRO A 107 -1.92 -3.98 18.52
N GLY A 108 -0.78 -4.45 17.98
CA GLY A 108 0.55 -4.14 18.51
C GLY A 108 0.97 -2.67 18.35
N GLU A 109 0.25 -1.91 17.51
CA GLU A 109 0.56 -0.51 17.20
C GLU A 109 -0.45 0.50 17.76
N VAL A 110 -1.72 0.14 17.78
CA VAL A 110 -2.83 1.03 18.18
C VAL A 110 -3.33 0.77 19.60
N GLY A 111 -2.82 -0.29 20.25
CA GLY A 111 -3.28 -0.76 21.55
C GLY A 111 -4.10 -2.05 21.44
N CYS A 112 -4.12 -2.83 22.53
CA CYS A 112 -4.80 -4.12 22.56
C CYS A 112 -6.34 -4.01 22.46
N ASP A 113 -6.87 -2.84 22.81
CA ASP A 113 -8.25 -2.47 22.50
C ASP A 113 -8.22 -1.66 21.20
N LEU A 114 -8.45 -2.34 20.07
CA LEU A 114 -8.89 -1.62 18.87
C LEU A 114 -10.14 -0.84 19.26
N PRO A 115 -10.29 0.44 18.88
CA PRO A 115 -11.51 1.17 19.19
C PRO A 115 -12.69 0.40 18.60
N ALA A 116 -13.41 -0.30 19.48
CA ALA A 116 -14.43 -1.24 19.09
C ALA A 116 -15.57 -0.45 18.44
N GLY A 117 -15.76 -0.65 17.14
CA GLY A 117 -16.85 -0.01 16.39
C GLY A 117 -16.57 1.40 15.86
N GLU A 118 -15.33 1.91 15.91
CA GLU A 118 -14.99 3.15 15.19
C GLU A 118 -14.80 2.87 13.69
N LEU A 119 -15.92 2.93 12.98
CA LEU A 119 -15.94 2.97 11.53
C LEU A 119 -15.49 4.37 11.10
N VAL A 120 -14.22 4.47 10.72
CA VAL A 120 -13.65 5.70 10.19
C VAL A 120 -14.17 5.96 8.77
N GLU A 121 -14.37 7.23 8.44
CA GLU A 121 -14.66 7.65 7.08
C GLU A 121 -13.50 7.28 6.14
N VAL A 122 -13.79 6.41 5.18
CA VAL A 122 -12.82 6.06 4.13
C VAL A 122 -13.04 6.99 2.94
N VAL A 123 -12.06 7.87 2.72
CA VAL A 123 -12.02 8.80 1.58
C VAL A 123 -11.17 8.17 0.46
N PRO A 124 -11.71 8.04 -0.77
CA PRO A 124 -10.94 7.56 -1.91
C PRO A 124 -9.72 8.44 -2.21
N VAL A 125 -8.59 7.82 -2.51
CA VAL A 125 -7.36 8.54 -2.89
C VAL A 125 -7.43 9.01 -4.34
N HIS A 126 -6.79 10.15 -4.61
CA HIS A 126 -6.71 10.76 -5.93
C HIS A 126 -5.25 10.93 -6.33
N LEU A 127 -4.85 10.28 -7.41
CA LEU A 127 -3.48 10.34 -7.95
C LEU A 127 -3.51 10.93 -9.36
N ALA A 128 -2.55 11.78 -9.69
CA ALA A 128 -2.40 12.27 -11.06
C ALA A 128 -1.95 11.11 -11.97
N PRO A 129 -2.48 11.00 -13.21
CA PRO A 129 -2.06 9.95 -14.14
C PRO A 129 -0.55 9.97 -14.37
N ALA A 130 0.10 8.82 -14.21
CA ALA A 130 1.55 8.71 -14.36
C ALA A 130 1.96 8.58 -15.84
N GLY A 131 1.04 8.14 -16.72
CA GLY A 131 1.35 7.77 -18.09
C GLY A 131 2.25 6.54 -18.17
N LEU A 132 2.26 5.72 -17.11
CA LEU A 132 3.08 4.53 -16.99
C LEU A 132 2.14 3.34 -16.79
N HIS A 133 2.24 2.36 -17.67
CA HIS A 133 1.50 1.13 -17.47
C HIS A 133 2.08 0.32 -16.31
N ALA A 134 1.20 -0.12 -15.39
CA ALA A 134 1.53 -1.00 -14.29
C ALA A 134 0.67 -2.27 -14.30
N SER A 135 1.29 -3.40 -13.96
CA SER A 135 0.61 -4.64 -13.60
C SER A 135 0.89 -4.94 -12.13
N ALA A 136 -0.10 -5.45 -11.39
CA ALA A 136 0.10 -5.81 -10.00
C ALA A 136 -0.57 -7.14 -9.64
N HIS A 137 0.02 -7.85 -8.68
CA HIS A 137 -0.67 -8.89 -7.92
C HIS A 137 -1.00 -8.33 -6.55
N TRP A 138 -2.29 -8.29 -6.22
CA TRP A 138 -2.82 -7.70 -5.00
C TRP A 138 -3.60 -8.74 -4.20
N ALA A 139 -3.34 -8.80 -2.90
CA ALA A 139 -3.99 -9.71 -1.96
C ALA A 139 -4.42 -8.96 -0.70
N LEU A 140 -5.61 -9.28 -0.19
CA LEU A 140 -6.27 -8.58 0.89
C LEU A 140 -6.60 -9.55 2.03
N TYR A 141 -6.33 -9.12 3.26
CA TYR A 141 -6.48 -9.93 4.47
C TYR A 141 -7.31 -9.16 5.50
N PRO A 142 -8.65 -9.31 5.50
CA PRO A 142 -9.48 -8.89 6.61
C PRO A 142 -9.19 -9.80 7.82
N LEU A 143 -8.72 -9.23 8.95
CA LEU A 143 -8.24 -10.00 10.10
C LEU A 143 -9.22 -9.92 11.28
N GLY A 144 -9.35 -11.01 12.02
CA GLY A 144 -10.22 -11.08 13.21
C GLY A 144 -11.72 -11.08 12.91
N THR A 145 -12.11 -11.33 11.65
CA THR A 145 -13.51 -11.46 11.21
C THR A 145 -13.89 -12.93 10.98
N ALA A 146 -15.17 -13.26 11.16
CA ALA A 146 -15.74 -14.55 10.79
C ALA A 146 -16.07 -14.64 9.28
N ASP A 147 -16.29 -13.49 8.62
CA ASP A 147 -16.46 -13.39 7.18
C ASP A 147 -15.31 -12.60 6.57
N ALA A 148 -14.30 -13.33 6.09
CA ALA A 148 -13.19 -12.74 5.35
C ALA A 148 -13.51 -12.58 3.85
N MET A 149 -14.44 -13.36 3.29
CA MET A 149 -14.65 -13.41 1.85
C MET A 149 -15.54 -12.28 1.35
N GLY A 150 -16.56 -11.86 2.11
CA GLY A 150 -17.43 -10.74 1.75
C GLY A 150 -16.64 -9.47 1.38
N PRO A 151 -15.75 -8.97 2.27
CA PRO A 151 -14.95 -7.78 1.97
C PRO A 151 -13.98 -7.96 0.79
N ILE A 152 -13.41 -9.16 0.62
CA ILE A 152 -12.53 -9.46 -0.52
C ILE A 152 -13.30 -9.37 -1.84
N LEU A 153 -14.50 -9.95 -1.90
CA LEU A 153 -15.34 -9.91 -3.10
C LEU A 153 -15.80 -8.49 -3.43
N ALA A 154 -16.17 -7.69 -2.43
CA ALA A 154 -16.53 -6.28 -2.63
C ALA A 154 -15.35 -5.43 -3.16
N ALA A 155 -14.14 -5.74 -2.71
CA ALA A 155 -12.93 -5.12 -3.21
C ALA A 155 -12.61 -5.51 -4.67
N ILE A 156 -12.80 -6.78 -5.05
CA ILE A 156 -12.65 -7.25 -6.44
C ILE A 156 -13.67 -6.54 -7.35
N ASP A 157 -14.93 -6.46 -6.93
CA ASP A 157 -16.00 -5.76 -7.65
C ASP A 157 -15.68 -4.25 -7.84
N THR A 158 -15.03 -3.63 -6.84
CA THR A 158 -14.50 -2.27 -6.99
C THR A 158 -13.41 -2.17 -8.05
N ALA A 159 -12.45 -3.11 -8.07
CA ALA A 159 -11.42 -3.16 -9.10
C ALA A 159 -12.01 -3.35 -10.52
N GLN A 160 -13.06 -4.16 -10.64
CA GLN A 160 -13.80 -4.37 -11.89
C GLN A 160 -14.49 -3.08 -12.36
N ARG A 161 -15.22 -2.38 -11.47
CA ARG A 161 -15.86 -1.10 -11.81
C ARG A 161 -14.86 -0.01 -12.24
N ARG A 162 -13.67 -0.01 -11.64
CA ARG A 162 -12.58 0.91 -11.99
C ARG A 162 -11.86 0.54 -13.28
N GLY A 163 -12.16 -0.63 -13.86
CA GLY A 163 -11.48 -1.12 -15.06
C GLY A 163 -10.03 -1.52 -14.82
N THR A 164 -9.63 -1.74 -13.56
CA THR A 164 -8.26 -2.16 -13.20
C THR A 164 -8.13 -3.66 -12.99
N TYR A 165 -9.23 -4.42 -12.96
CA TYR A 165 -9.23 -5.87 -12.81
C TYR A 165 -8.61 -6.57 -14.03
N GLY A 166 -7.50 -7.26 -13.83
CA GLY A 166 -6.77 -8.03 -14.85
C GLY A 166 -7.01 -9.54 -14.81
N GLY A 167 -7.68 -10.05 -13.77
CA GLY A 167 -7.99 -11.48 -13.63
C GLY A 167 -7.80 -12.02 -12.22
N ALA A 168 -8.31 -13.23 -11.98
CA ALA A 168 -8.06 -13.98 -10.76
C ALA A 168 -6.80 -14.82 -10.95
N GLU A 169 -5.94 -14.84 -9.94
CA GLU A 169 -4.72 -15.64 -9.90
C GLU A 169 -4.68 -16.47 -8.62
N ASN A 170 -3.81 -17.48 -8.58
CA ASN A 170 -3.59 -18.20 -7.33
C ASN A 170 -3.04 -17.22 -6.28
N PHE A 171 -3.74 -17.13 -5.15
CA PHE A 171 -3.38 -16.32 -3.98
C PHE A 171 -3.49 -14.80 -4.15
N ALA A 172 -3.87 -14.29 -5.32
CA ALA A 172 -3.95 -12.86 -5.60
C ALA A 172 -5.01 -12.52 -6.65
N THR A 173 -5.39 -11.26 -6.71
CA THR A 173 -6.09 -10.67 -7.86
C THR A 173 -5.08 -9.87 -8.68
N ARG A 174 -5.08 -10.08 -9.99
CA ARG A 174 -4.28 -9.30 -10.92
C ARG A 174 -4.96 -7.95 -11.19
N LEU A 175 -4.17 -6.88 -11.16
CA LEU A 175 -4.57 -5.55 -11.56
C LEU A 175 -3.71 -5.07 -12.74
N ASP A 176 -4.29 -4.34 -13.67
CA ASP A 176 -3.59 -3.72 -14.81
C ASP A 176 -4.17 -2.32 -15.08
N GLY A 177 -3.33 -1.36 -15.46
CA GLY A 177 -3.81 -0.01 -15.77
C GLY A 177 -2.69 1.04 -15.83
N ASP A 178 -3.05 2.31 -15.76
CA ASP A 178 -2.08 3.35 -15.39
C ASP A 178 -1.62 3.10 -13.94
N LEU A 179 -0.35 3.40 -13.66
CA LEU A 179 0.24 3.25 -12.34
C LEU A 179 -0.59 3.97 -11.25
N ALA A 180 -1.11 5.16 -11.55
CA ALA A 180 -1.96 5.91 -10.64
C ALA A 180 -3.25 5.15 -10.31
N ASP A 181 -3.92 4.61 -11.34
CA ASP A 181 -5.18 3.88 -11.18
C ASP A 181 -4.97 2.56 -10.40
N VAL A 182 -3.90 1.83 -10.70
CA VAL A 182 -3.56 0.58 -10.00
C VAL A 182 -3.30 0.84 -8.52
N LEU A 183 -2.48 1.85 -8.20
CA LEU A 183 -2.18 2.19 -6.81
C LEU A 183 -3.41 2.74 -6.07
N ALA A 184 -4.24 3.55 -6.72
CA ALA A 184 -5.48 4.04 -6.14
C ALA A 184 -6.45 2.89 -5.83
N THR A 185 -6.58 1.90 -6.74
CA THR A 185 -7.35 0.68 -6.46
C THR A 185 -6.79 -0.10 -5.28
N VAL A 186 -5.47 -0.32 -5.21
CA VAL A 186 -4.84 -1.03 -4.09
C VAL A 186 -5.14 -0.36 -2.75
N VAL A 187 -4.98 0.96 -2.67
CA VAL A 187 -5.17 1.70 -1.42
C VAL A 187 -6.64 1.78 -1.04
N ASP A 188 -7.53 2.13 -1.96
CA ASP A 188 -8.95 2.32 -1.66
C ASP A 188 -9.66 1.02 -1.31
N THR A 189 -9.29 -0.09 -1.95
CA THR A 189 -9.88 -1.39 -1.63
C THR A 189 -9.40 -1.91 -0.28
N TRP A 190 -8.14 -1.65 0.08
CA TRP A 190 -7.60 -1.99 1.40
C TRP A 190 -8.25 -1.15 2.50
N THR A 191 -8.37 0.17 2.32
CA THR A 191 -8.93 1.07 3.32
C THR A 191 -10.44 0.93 3.42
N GLY A 192 -11.13 0.63 2.30
CA GLY A 192 -12.57 0.42 2.22
C GLY A 192 -13.08 -0.72 3.10
N VAL A 193 -12.31 -1.81 3.22
CA VAL A 193 -12.59 -2.93 4.15
C VAL A 193 -12.62 -2.45 5.60
N GLY A 194 -11.90 -1.37 5.88
CA GLY A 194 -11.84 -0.69 7.16
C GLY A 194 -13.19 -0.20 7.71
N ARG A 195 -14.24 -0.18 6.88
CA ARG A 195 -15.64 0.12 7.26
C ARG A 195 -16.36 -1.05 7.92
N GLU A 196 -15.80 -2.25 7.85
CA GLU A 196 -16.40 -3.48 8.38
C GLU A 196 -15.45 -4.21 9.32
N VAL A 197 -14.13 -4.10 9.06
CA VAL A 197 -13.09 -4.79 9.82
C VAL A 197 -12.04 -3.78 10.31
N ALA A 198 -11.79 -3.76 11.61
CA ALA A 198 -10.84 -2.81 12.21
C ALA A 198 -9.39 -3.11 11.83
N HIS A 199 -9.00 -4.39 11.77
CA HIS A 199 -7.65 -4.83 11.43
C HIS A 199 -7.60 -5.40 10.01
N VAL A 200 -6.95 -4.69 9.10
CA VAL A 200 -6.82 -5.09 7.69
C VAL A 200 -5.37 -4.99 7.25
N ALA A 201 -4.87 -6.07 6.66
CA ALA A 201 -3.59 -6.08 5.96
C ALA A 201 -3.83 -6.28 4.46
N ALA A 202 -2.93 -5.76 3.63
CA ALA A 202 -2.90 -6.06 2.21
C ALA A 202 -1.46 -6.16 1.71
N HIS A 203 -1.24 -6.99 0.70
CA HIS A 203 0.02 -7.07 -0.02
C HIS A 203 -0.20 -6.71 -1.48
N ALA A 204 0.73 -5.98 -2.07
CA ALA A 204 0.76 -5.75 -3.49
C ALA A 204 2.19 -5.87 -4.03
N THR A 205 2.37 -6.57 -5.14
CA THR A 205 3.58 -6.51 -5.95
C THR A 205 3.22 -5.77 -7.23
N VAL A 206 3.78 -4.59 -7.43
CA VAL A 206 3.49 -3.69 -8.56
C VAL A 206 4.70 -3.67 -9.48
N SER A 207 4.50 -3.94 -10.76
CA SER A 207 5.53 -3.99 -11.78
C SER A 207 5.27 -2.95 -12.86
N VAL A 208 6.25 -2.10 -13.13
CA VAL A 208 6.23 -1.10 -14.20
C VAL A 208 7.34 -1.43 -15.20
N GLY A 209 7.05 -1.37 -16.49
CA GLY A 209 8.07 -1.49 -17.55
C GLY A 209 8.67 -2.88 -17.76
N SER A 210 8.02 -3.95 -17.30
CA SER A 210 8.48 -5.34 -17.49
C SER A 210 8.79 -5.67 -18.96
N PRO A 211 9.93 -6.33 -19.27
CA PRO A 211 10.32 -6.68 -20.63
C PRO A 211 9.42 -7.76 -21.26
N SER A 212 8.81 -8.65 -20.45
CA SER A 212 7.92 -9.70 -20.98
C SER A 212 6.70 -9.10 -21.69
N ARG A 213 6.20 -7.96 -21.22
CA ARG A 213 5.10 -7.24 -21.85
C ARG A 213 5.48 -6.62 -23.20
N ARG A 214 6.75 -6.25 -23.38
CA ARG A 214 7.22 -5.71 -24.67
C ARG A 214 7.25 -6.79 -25.76
N GLY A 215 7.31 -8.07 -25.38
CA GLY A 215 7.27 -9.20 -26.31
C GLY A 215 5.88 -9.57 -26.85
N ASP A 216 4.81 -9.03 -26.25
CA ASP A 216 3.42 -9.27 -26.67
C ASP A 216 2.86 -8.13 -27.56
N ARG A 217 3.73 -7.33 -28.19
CA ARG A 217 3.38 -6.30 -29.18
C ARG A 217 3.98 -6.59 -30.54
#